data_AF-A0A3D5U7Z3-F1
#
_entry.id   AF-A0A3D5U7Z3-F1
#
_cell.length_a   1.000
_cell.length_b   1.000
_cell.length_c   1.000
_cell.angle_alpha   90.00
_cell.angle_beta   90.00
_cell.angle_gamma   90.00
#
_symmetry.space_group_name_H-M   'P 1'
#
loop_
_entity.id
_entity.type
_entity.pdbx_description
1 polymer ?
#
loop_
_entity_poly.entity_id
_entity_poly.type
_entity_poly.pdbx_seq_one_letter_code
_entity_poly.pdbx_strand_id
1 'polypeptide(L)' 'KADVDILGLQETKLQGHQIPEELAELADYHKYWSHAQRKGYSGTALFSKTEPQSFSDAFGVEEFDTEGRI' A
#
# COMPACT_ATOMS: atom_id res chain seq x y z
N LYS A 1 10.31 -11.97 -18.10
CA LYS A 1 9.85 -10.94 -17.12
C LYS A 1 8.33 -11.05 -17.06
N ALA A 2 7.73 -11.11 -15.87
CA ALA A 2 6.28 -11.06 -15.78
C ALA A 2 5.84 -9.62 -16.09
N ASP A 3 4.87 -9.49 -16.98
CA ASP A 3 4.23 -8.22 -17.28
C ASP A 3 3.05 -8.06 -16.31
N VAL A 4 3.29 -7.40 -15.18
CA VAL A 4 2.33 -7.35 -14.07
C VAL A 4 1.58 -6.02 -14.15
N ASP A 5 0.27 -6.07 -14.34
CA ASP A 5 -0.52 -4.83 -14.40
C ASP A 5 -0.88 -4.31 -13.01
N ILE A 6 -1.12 -5.23 -12.08
CA ILE A 6 -1.46 -4.95 -10.69
C ILE A 6 -0.68 -5.89 -9.77
N LEU A 7 -0.02 -5.34 -8.76
CA LEU A 7 0.69 -6.07 -7.72
C LEU A 7 0.19 -5.65 -6.34
N GLY A 8 -0.28 -6.62 -5.55
CA GLY A 8 -0.63 -6.42 -4.15
C GLY A 8 0.43 -6.99 -3.22
N LEU A 9 0.81 -6.24 -2.19
CA LEU A 9 1.69 -6.68 -1.11
C LEU A 9 0.94 -6.64 0.22
N GLN A 10 1.20 -7.62 1.09
CA GLN A 10 0.65 -7.68 2.44
C GLN A 10 1.79 -7.85 3.45
N GLU A 11 1.51 -7.44 4.69
CA GLU A 11 2.45 -7.50 5.81
C GLU A 11 3.76 -6.74 5.54
N THR A 12 3.64 -5.54 4.97
CA THR A 12 4.79 -4.68 4.62
C THR A 12 5.58 -4.24 5.85
N LYS A 13 4.89 -4.01 6.96
CA LYS A 13 5.39 -3.57 8.27
C LYS A 13 6.13 -2.24 8.23
N LEU A 14 5.87 -1.44 7.19
CA LEU A 14 6.50 -0.15 6.95
C LEU A 14 5.57 1.00 7.34
N GLN A 15 6.20 2.12 7.69
CA GLN A 15 5.59 3.43 7.75
C GLN A 15 5.97 4.23 6.49
N GLY A 16 5.23 5.28 6.15
CA GLY A 16 5.45 6.04 4.91
C GLY A 16 6.89 6.56 4.73
N HIS A 17 7.54 7.01 5.80
CA HIS A 17 8.95 7.47 5.77
C HIS A 17 10.00 6.34 5.63
N GLN A 18 9.57 5.08 5.71
CA GLN A 18 10.43 3.90 5.57
C GLN A 18 10.30 3.26 4.18
N ILE A 19 9.46 3.81 3.30
CA ILE A 19 9.32 3.33 1.92
C ILE A 19 10.68 3.51 1.22
N PRO A 20 11.28 2.43 0.70
CA PRO A 20 12.53 2.52 -0.06
C PRO A 20 12.38 3.43 -1.29
N GLU A 21 13.41 4.22 -1.57
CA GLU A 21 13.44 5.14 -2.71
C GLU A 21 13.20 4.39 -4.03
N GLU A 22 13.72 3.17 -4.15
CA GLU A 22 13.56 2.33 -5.33
C GLU A 22 12.10 1.97 -5.61
N LEU A 23 11.27 1.82 -4.56
CA LEU A 23 9.83 1.61 -4.73
C LEU A 23 9.12 2.94 -5.04
N ALA A 24 9.53 4.03 -4.39
CA ALA A 24 9.00 5.37 -4.63
C ALA A 24 9.27 5.86 -6.07
N GLU A 25 10.33 5.38 -6.71
CA GLU A 25 10.76 5.74 -8.06
C GLU A 25 10.23 4.83 -9.18
N LEU A 26 9.49 3.75 -8.87
CA LEU A 26 8.81 2.93 -9.88
C LEU A 26 7.80 3.77 -10.68
N ALA A 27 8.25 4.41 -11.76
CA ALA A 27 7.47 5.41 -12.50
C ALA A 27 6.25 4.81 -13.22
N ASP A 28 6.32 3.54 -13.60
CA ASP A 28 5.26 2.85 -14.35
C ASP A 28 4.06 2.45 -13.47
N TYR A 29 4.12 2.66 -12.15
CA TYR A 29 3.06 2.27 -11.22
C TYR A 29 2.56 3.44 -10.38
N HIS A 30 1.24 3.56 -10.30
CA HIS A 30 0.54 4.22 -9.22
C HIS A 30 0.65 3.36 -7.96
N LYS A 31 0.93 4.00 -6.82
CA LYS A 31 1.27 3.32 -5.55
C LYS A 31 0.30 3.76 -4.48
N TYR A 32 -0.28 2.78 -3.81
CA TYR A 32 -1.24 2.98 -2.74
C TYR A 32 -0.81 2.18 -1.53
N TRP A 33 -1.00 2.75 -0.35
CA TRP A 33 -0.50 2.18 0.90
C TRP A 33 -1.59 2.27 1.95
N SER A 34 -1.73 1.23 2.78
CA SER A 34 -2.42 1.31 4.06
C SER A 34 -1.41 0.91 5.13
N HIS A 35 -1.15 1.82 6.08
CA HIS A 35 -0.17 1.62 7.14
C HIS A 35 -0.88 1.36 8.46
N ALA A 36 -0.41 0.36 9.21
CA ALA A 36 -0.88 0.19 10.58
C ALA A 36 -0.40 1.36 11.44
N GLN A 37 -1.24 1.80 12.38
CA GLN A 37 -0.83 2.80 13.38
C GLN A 37 0.29 2.27 14.28
N ARG A 38 0.27 0.97 14.59
CA ARG A 38 1.37 0.32 15.31
C ARG A 38 2.57 0.14 14.39
N LYS A 39 3.67 0.82 14.70
CA LYS A 39 4.94 0.70 13.96
C LYS A 39 5.42 -0.75 13.87
N GLY A 40 5.87 -1.17 12.69
CA GLY A 40 6.36 -2.52 12.45
C GLY A 40 5.28 -3.61 12.41
N TYR A 41 3.99 -3.23 12.42
CA TYR A 41 2.86 -4.15 12.35
C TYR A 41 2.11 -4.03 11.03
N SER A 42 1.64 -5.19 10.52
CA SER A 42 0.84 -5.35 9.29
C SER A 42 1.21 -4.39 8.16
N GLY A 43 0.25 -3.78 7.47
CA GLY A 43 0.49 -2.90 6.33
C GLY A 43 0.30 -3.60 4.99
N THR A 44 -0.34 -2.92 4.06
CA THR A 44 -0.64 -3.39 2.70
C THR A 44 -0.23 -2.34 1.69
N ALA A 45 0.00 -2.78 0.45
CA ALA A 45 0.29 -1.89 -0.66
C ALA A 45 -0.28 -2.43 -1.96
N LEU A 46 -0.67 -1.51 -2.85
CA LEU A 46 -1.12 -1.80 -4.19
C LEU A 46 -0.30 -0.98 -5.18
N PHE A 47 0.23 -1.66 -6.19
CA PHE A 47 0.90 -1.06 -7.33
C PHE A 47 0.04 -1.34 -8.55
N SER A 48 -0.37 -0.32 -9.29
CA SER A 48 -1.18 -0.46 -10.49
C SER A 48 -0.60 0.37 -11.62
N LYS A 49 -0.43 -0.19 -12.82
CA LYS A 49 -0.01 0.58 -13.99
C LYS A 49 -1.08 1.57 -14.46
N THR A 50 -2.34 1.25 -14.19
CA THR A 50 -3.48 2.10 -14.53
C THR A 50 -3.99 2.78 -13.27
N GLU A 51 -4.28 4.07 -13.35
CA GLU A 51 -4.92 4.79 -12.26
C GLU A 51 -6.32 4.20 -11.97
N PRO A 52 -6.64 3.83 -10.71
CA PRO A 52 -7.95 3.35 -10.33
C PRO A 52 -8.96 4.50 -10.32
N GLN A 53 -10.23 4.16 -10.52
CA GLN A 53 -11.32 5.16 -10.48
C GLN A 53 -11.48 5.83 -9.11
N SER A 54 -11.12 5.13 -8.04
CA SER A 54 -11.12 5.64 -6.67
C SER A 54 -10.19 4.80 -5.80
N PHE A 55 -9.78 5.35 -4.66
CA PHE A 55 -8.96 4.67 -3.67
C PHE A 55 -9.48 4.98 -2.26
N SER A 56 -9.48 3.98 -1.39
CA SER A 56 -9.74 4.10 0.05
C SER A 56 -8.86 3.08 0.78
N ASP A 57 -8.25 3.50 1.88
CA ASP A 57 -7.47 2.68 2.80
C ASP A 57 -8.19 2.45 4.15
N ALA A 58 -9.49 2.76 4.18
CA ALA A 58 -10.35 2.67 5.36
C ALA A 58 -11.75 2.12 5.00
N PHE A 59 -12.33 1.35 5.91
CA PHE A 59 -13.72 0.92 5.90
C PHE A 59 -14.65 1.90 6.62
N GLY A 60 -14.11 2.88 7.34
CA GLY A 60 -14.87 3.80 8.19
C GLY A 60 -15.25 3.19 9.54
N VAL A 61 -14.53 2.15 9.96
CA VAL A 61 -14.70 1.47 11.23
C VAL A 61 -13.35 1.50 11.94
N GLU A 62 -13.25 2.32 12.99
CA GLU A 62 -11.99 2.64 13.68
C GLU A 62 -11.19 1.39 14.09
N GLU A 63 -11.86 0.33 14.53
CA GLU A 63 -11.21 -0.93 14.90
C GLU A 63 -10.38 -1.53 13.76
N PHE A 64 -10.85 -1.46 12.52
CA PHE A 64 -10.17 -2.05 11.36
C PHE A 64 -9.23 -1.05 10.66
N ASP A 65 -9.59 0.22 10.65
CA ASP A 65 -8.84 1.27 9.93
C ASP A 65 -7.45 1.53 10.56
N THR A 66 -7.24 1.11 11.81
CA THR A 66 -5.96 1.29 12.51
C THR A 66 -4.95 0.16 12.26
N GLU A 67 -5.40 -0.96 11.68
CA GLU A 67 -4.57 -2.15 11.53
C GLU A 67 -3.71 -2.18 10.26
N GLY A 68 -4.00 -1.35 9.25
CA GLY A 68 -3.25 -1.35 7.98
C GLY A 68 -3.44 -2.63 7.17
N ARG A 69 -4.69 -3.12 7.08
CA ARG A 69 -5.05 -4.39 6.43
C ARG A 69 -5.96 -4.21 5.22
N ILE A 70 -5.96 -3.02 4.63
CA ILE A 70 -6.91 -2.58 3.60
C ILE A 70 -6.20 -2.40 2.28
#